data_AF-A0A359C9E2-F1
#
_entry.id   AF-A0A359C9E2-F1
#
_cell.length_a   1.000
_cell.length_b   1.000
_cell.length_c   1.000
_cell.angle_alpha   90.00
_cell.angle_beta   90.00
_cell.angle_gamma   90.00
#
_symmetry.space_group_name_H-M   'P 1'
#
loop_
_entity.id
_entity.type
_entity.pdbx_description
1 polymer ?
#
loop_
_entity_poly.entity_id
_entity_poly.type
_entity_poly.pdbx_seq_one_letter_code
_entity_poly.pdbx_strand_id
1 'polypeptide(L)'
;ASCQEAVVDVLVGKTLEAARREGVPRIVLSGGVSANSRLRDLAGEEGSRAGIAVYFPSRALCTDNAAMVALLGERRLSAGRASGPDLNAYASSRFSR
;
A
#
# COMPACT_ATOMS: atom_id res chain seq x y z
N ALA A 1 9.97 1.36 -23.26
CA ALA A 1 10.71 0.84 -22.09
C ALA A 1 11.16 1.95 -21.14
N SER A 2 11.81 3.03 -21.63
CA SER A 2 12.41 4.09 -20.79
C SER A 2 11.44 4.79 -19.80
N CYS A 3 10.20 5.12 -20.20
CA CYS A 3 9.25 5.79 -19.30
C CYS A 3 8.82 4.91 -18.10
N GLN A 4 8.49 3.63 -18.36
CA GLN A 4 8.13 2.71 -17.28
C GLN A 4 9.27 2.57 -16.28
N GLU A 5 10.49 2.43 -16.77
CA GLU A 5 11.67 2.26 -15.92
C GLU A 5 11.88 3.48 -15.03
N ALA A 6 11.84 4.69 -15.61
CA ALA A 6 11.97 5.93 -14.85
C ALA A 6 10.90 6.07 -13.75
N VAL A 7 9.65 5.68 -14.01
CA VAL A 7 8.58 5.68 -13.00
C VAL A 7 8.87 4.67 -11.90
N VAL A 8 9.25 3.44 -12.27
CA VAL A 8 9.54 2.37 -11.32
C VAL A 8 10.72 2.73 -10.43
N ASP A 9 11.81 3.25 -10.99
CA ASP A 9 13.00 3.67 -10.27
C ASP A 9 12.67 4.73 -9.21
N VAL A 10 11.91 5.75 -9.58
CA VAL A 10 11.50 6.83 -8.65
C VAL A 10 10.62 6.29 -7.53
N LEU A 11 9.67 5.42 -7.85
CA LEU A 11 8.76 4.84 -6.85
C LEU A 11 9.52 3.95 -5.85
N VAL A 12 10.39 3.06 -6.34
CA VAL A 12 11.18 2.16 -5.48
C VAL A 12 12.15 2.94 -4.61
N GLY A 13 12.93 3.84 -5.22
CA GLY A 13 13.93 4.64 -4.50
C GLY A 13 13.33 5.45 -3.36
N LYS A 14 12.25 6.20 -3.64
CA LYS A 14 11.58 7.02 -2.61
C LYS A 14 10.90 6.19 -1.52
N THR A 15 10.37 5.02 -1.88
CA THR A 15 9.71 4.10 -0.93
C THR A 15 10.72 3.53 0.07
N LEU A 16 11.88 3.07 -0.41
CA LEU A 16 12.94 2.54 0.45
C LEU A 16 13.61 3.63 1.29
N GLU A 17 13.80 4.83 0.73
CA GLU A 17 14.30 5.99 1.48
C GLU A 17 13.35 6.34 2.64
N ALA A 18 12.04 6.40 2.37
CA ALA A 18 11.04 6.62 3.40
C ALA A 18 11.10 5.53 4.47
N ALA A 19 11.17 4.26 4.09
CA ALA A 19 11.23 3.16 5.06
C ALA A 19 12.47 3.23 5.96
N ARG A 20 13.63 3.60 5.41
CA ARG A 20 14.85 3.83 6.20
C ARG A 20 14.69 4.99 7.17
N ARG A 21 14.13 6.12 6.71
CA ARG A 21 13.92 7.32 7.53
C ARG A 21 12.96 7.04 8.69
N GLU A 22 11.88 6.31 8.45
CA GLU A 22 10.90 5.95 9.48
C GLU A 22 11.32 4.72 10.32
N GLY A 23 12.48 4.10 10.02
CA GLY A 23 12.98 2.93 10.74
C GLY A 23 12.08 1.69 10.61
N VAL A 24 11.29 1.59 9.54
CA VAL A 24 10.37 0.45 9.34
C VAL A 24 11.05 -0.66 8.54
N PRO A 25 11.09 -1.92 9.05
CA PRO A 25 11.79 -3.02 8.39
C PRO A 25 10.96 -3.68 7.27
N ARG A 26 9.72 -3.22 7.07
CA ARG A 26 8.72 -3.90 6.24
C ARG A 26 7.88 -2.89 5.47
N ILE A 27 7.65 -3.19 4.19
CA ILE A 27 6.80 -2.40 3.30
C ILE A 27 5.77 -3.32 2.65
N VAL A 28 4.56 -2.81 2.45
CA VAL A 28 3.54 -3.48 1.61
C VAL A 28 3.27 -2.60 0.41
N LEU A 29 3.42 -3.15 -0.81
CA LEU A 29 3.06 -2.46 -2.05
C LEU A 29 1.69 -2.96 -2.53
N SER A 30 0.72 -2.06 -2.56
CA SER A 30 -0.70 -2.29 -2.89
C SER A 30 -1.21 -1.21 -3.87
N GLY A 31 -2.37 -1.41 -4.47
CA GLY A 31 -2.97 -0.51 -5.47
C GLY A 31 -2.77 -0.98 -6.91
N GLY A 32 -3.50 -0.40 -7.86
CA GLY A 32 -3.47 -0.82 -9.27
C GLY A 32 -2.07 -0.76 -9.90
N VAL A 33 -1.27 0.26 -9.59
CA VAL A 33 0.12 0.39 -10.09
C VAL A 33 1.02 -0.70 -9.52
N SER A 34 0.79 -1.13 -8.27
CA SER A 34 1.55 -2.24 -7.65
C SER A 34 1.33 -3.59 -8.34
N ALA A 35 0.32 -3.72 -9.21
CA ALA A 35 0.14 -4.92 -10.04
C ALA A 35 1.16 -4.99 -11.21
N ASN A 36 1.91 -3.92 -11.49
CA ASN A 36 2.97 -3.95 -12.50
C ASN A 36 4.10 -4.92 -12.09
N SER A 37 4.46 -5.87 -12.95
CA SER A 37 5.50 -6.88 -12.64
C SER A 37 6.87 -6.25 -12.43
N ARG A 38 7.29 -5.33 -13.31
CA ARG A 38 8.60 -4.67 -13.20
C ARG A 38 8.78 -3.93 -11.88
N LEU A 39 7.72 -3.27 -11.39
CA LEU A 39 7.72 -2.62 -10.09
C LEU A 39 7.92 -3.63 -8.94
N ARG A 40 7.24 -4.79 -9.00
CA ARG A 40 7.37 -5.82 -7.97
C ARG A 40 8.78 -6.41 -7.93
N ASP A 41 9.33 -6.71 -9.10
CA ASP A 41 10.65 -7.32 -9.23
C ASP A 41 11.72 -6.38 -8.66
N LEU A 42 11.75 -5.12 -9.13
CA LEU A 42 12.75 -4.16 -8.65
C LEU A 42 12.59 -3.83 -7.16
N ALA A 43 11.36 -3.66 -6.68
CA ALA A 43 11.12 -3.40 -5.25
C ALA A 43 11.58 -4.58 -4.37
N GLY A 44 11.37 -5.82 -4.81
CA GLY A 44 11.83 -7.01 -4.10
C GLY A 44 13.36 -7.11 -4.06
N GLU A 45 14.03 -6.88 -5.18
CA GLU A 45 15.49 -6.88 -5.29
C GLU A 45 16.13 -5.79 -4.41
N GLU A 46 15.71 -4.54 -4.58
CA GLU A 46 16.27 -3.40 -3.84
C GLU A 46 15.90 -3.43 -2.36
N GLY A 47 14.69 -3.88 -2.02
CA GLY A 47 14.27 -4.11 -0.65
C GLY A 47 15.18 -5.13 0.05
N SER A 48 15.43 -6.27 -0.60
CA SER A 48 16.32 -7.32 -0.07
C SER A 48 17.75 -6.79 0.14
N ARG A 49 18.29 -6.04 -0.82
CA ARG A 49 19.61 -5.38 -0.68
C ARG A 49 19.66 -4.38 0.48
N ALA A 50 18.54 -3.70 0.74
CA ALA A 50 18.40 -2.73 1.82
C ALA A 50 18.07 -3.36 3.19
N GLY A 51 17.88 -4.68 3.27
CA GLY A 51 17.43 -5.35 4.50
C GLY A 51 15.97 -5.02 4.88
N ILE A 52 15.15 -4.63 3.90
CA ILE A 52 13.74 -4.26 4.07
C ILE A 52 12.87 -5.31 3.37
N ALA A 53 11.99 -5.97 4.11
CA ALA A 53 11.08 -6.95 3.52
C ALA A 53 9.93 -6.26 2.77
N VAL A 54 9.76 -6.59 1.50
CA VAL A 54 8.68 -6.05 0.65
C VAL A 54 7.64 -7.13 0.40
N TYR A 55 6.40 -6.84 0.79
CA TYR A 55 5.26 -7.73 0.61
C TYR A 55 4.34 -7.21 -0.48
N PHE A 56 3.78 -8.15 -1.23
CA PHE A 56 2.81 -7.85 -2.26
C PHE A 56 1.54 -8.68 -2.03
N PRO A 57 0.36 -8.06 -1.94
CA PRO A 57 -0.89 -8.81 -1.99
C PRO A 57 -1.02 -9.54 -3.33
N SER A 58 -1.91 -10.53 -3.39
CA SER A 58 -2.32 -11.11 -4.66
C SER A 58 -2.88 -10.02 -5.57
N ARG A 59 -2.72 -10.18 -6.90
CA ARG A 59 -3.15 -9.17 -7.87
C ARG A 59 -4.64 -8.80 -7.71
N ALA A 60 -5.49 -9.78 -7.43
CA ALA A 60 -6.93 -9.59 -7.20
C ALA A 60 -7.25 -8.75 -5.95
N LEU A 61 -6.34 -8.71 -4.97
CA LEU A 61 -6.49 -7.91 -3.75
C LEU A 61 -5.82 -6.53 -3.85
N CYS A 62 -5.10 -6.24 -4.94
CA CYS A 62 -4.44 -4.94 -5.14
C CYS A 62 -5.37 -3.87 -5.74
N THR A 63 -6.51 -4.26 -6.32
CA THR A 63 -7.54 -3.35 -6.82
C THR A 63 -8.61 -3.11 -5.77
N ASP A 64 -9.37 -2.03 -5.90
CA ASP A 64 -10.48 -1.74 -4.98
C ASP A 64 -11.49 -2.90 -4.97
N ASN A 65 -11.81 -3.38 -3.76
CA ASN A 65 -12.70 -4.52 -3.57
C ASN A 65 -13.47 -4.42 -2.24
N ALA A 66 -14.58 -5.16 -2.11
CA ALA A 66 -15.37 -5.15 -0.89
C ALA A 66 -14.68 -5.86 0.29
N ALA A 67 -13.74 -6.77 0.03
CA ALA A 67 -13.06 -7.53 1.09
C ALA A 67 -12.18 -6.63 1.96
N MET A 68 -11.48 -5.64 1.39
CA MET A 68 -10.72 -4.65 2.18
C MET A 68 -11.63 -3.79 3.07
N VAL A 69 -12.82 -3.44 2.59
CA VAL A 69 -13.82 -2.67 3.36
C VAL A 69 -14.37 -3.52 4.50
N ALA A 70 -14.70 -4.80 4.23
CA ALA A 70 -15.18 -5.73 5.25
C ALA A 70 -14.14 -5.95 6.36
N LEU A 71 -12.87 -6.17 6.00
CA LEU A 71 -11.78 -6.31 6.97
C LEU A 71 -11.62 -5.03 7.81
N LEU A 72 -11.63 -3.85 7.19
CA LEU A 72 -11.56 -2.59 7.93
C LEU A 72 -12.75 -2.43 8.89
N GLY A 73 -13.96 -2.76 8.44
CA GLY A 73 -15.18 -2.74 9.23
C GLY A 73 -15.08 -3.64 10.47
N GLU A 74 -14.67 -4.90 10.29
CA GLU A 74 -14.42 -5.85 11.38
C GLU A 74 -13.41 -5.29 12.38
N ARG A 75 -12.25 -4.81 11.91
CA ARG A 75 -11.19 -4.26 12.77
C ARG A 75 -11.65 -3.04 13.58
N ARG A 76 -12.51 -2.19 13.02
CA ARG A 76 -13.07 -1.03 13.72
C ARG A 76 -14.11 -1.46 14.75
N LEU A 77 -15.03 -2.35 14.37
CA LEU A 77 -16.06 -2.85 15.26
C LEU A 77 -15.46 -3.60 16.46
N SER A 78 -14.49 -4.48 16.22
CA SER A 78 -13.74 -5.19 17.26
C SER A 78 -12.97 -4.25 18.20
N ALA A 79 -12.65 -3.03 17.76
CA ALA A 79 -12.05 -1.98 18.58
C ALA A 79 -13.08 -1.05 19.24
N GLY A 80 -14.36 -1.41 19.24
CA GLY A 80 -15.45 -0.61 19.81
C GLY A 80 -15.80 0.64 19.02
N ARG A 81 -15.36 0.76 17.76
CA ARG A 81 -15.64 1.91 16.89
C ARG A 81 -16.71 1.54 15.87
N ALA A 82 -17.91 2.06 16.07
CA ALA A 82 -19.02 1.97 15.12
C ALA A 82 -19.50 3.37 14.71
N SER A 83 -20.03 3.49 13.49
CA SER A 83 -20.67 4.73 13.02
C SER A 83 -22.17 4.69 13.28
N GLY A 84 -22.76 5.86 13.55
CA GLY A 84 -24.21 6.01 13.68
C GLY A 84 -24.96 5.92 12.34
N PRO A 85 -26.30 5.78 12.38
CA PRO A 85 -27.13 5.68 11.18
C PRO A 85 -27.20 6.99 10.36
N ASP A 86 -26.75 8.10 10.95
CA ASP A 86 -26.67 9.43 10.35
C ASP A 86 -25.36 9.67 9.55
N LEU A 87 -24.50 8.66 9.43
CA LEU A 87 -23.24 8.76 8.68
C LEU A 87 -23.49 9.16 7.21
N ASN A 88 -22.84 10.24 6.77
CA ASN A 88 -22.91 10.72 5.40
C ASN A 88 -21.67 10.34 4.57
N ALA A 89 -21.79 10.40 3.25
CA ALA A 89 -20.68 10.21 2.31
C ALA A 89 -19.87 11.50 2.14
N TYR A 90 -18.55 11.38 2.19
CA TYR A 90 -17.62 12.49 1.98
C TYR A 90 -16.57 12.13 0.92
N ALA A 91 -16.74 12.65 -0.30
CA ALA A 91 -15.82 12.39 -1.41
C ALA A 91 -14.39 12.92 -1.16
N SER A 92 -14.26 13.95 -0.33
CA SER A 92 -13.00 14.58 0.06
C SER A 92 -12.54 14.19 1.47
N SER A 93 -13.01 13.04 1.97
CA SER A 93 -12.60 12.52 3.28
C SER A 93 -11.09 12.46 3.39
N ARG A 94 -10.56 12.99 4.50
CA ARG A 94 -9.13 13.00 4.78
C ARG A 94 -8.83 11.93 5.82
N PHE A 95 -7.86 11.06 5.52
CA PHE A 95 -7.23 10.27 6.55
C PHE A 95 -6.41 11.20 7.43
N SER A 96 -6.68 11.21 8.74
CA SER A 96 -5.80 11.86 9.71
C SER A 96 -4.41 11.20 9.63
N ARG A 97 -3.35 12.02 9.62
CA ARG A 97 -1.98 11.51 9.78
C ARG A 97 -1.80 10.85 11.13
#